data_AF-A0A3M0A824-F1
#
_entry.id   AF-A0A3M0A824-F1
#
_cell.length_a   1.000
_cell.length_b   1.000
_cell.length_c   1.000
_cell.angle_alpha   90.00
_cell.angle_beta   90.00
_cell.angle_gamma   90.00
#
_symmetry.space_group_name_H-M   'P 1'
#
loop_
_entity.id
_entity.type
_entity.pdbx_description
1 polymer ?
#
loop_
_entity_poly.entity_id
_entity_poly.type
_entity_poly.pdbx_seq_one_letter_code
_entity_poly.pdbx_strand_id
1 'polypeptide(L)'
;MKLTLLVLVVLLVGCTSAGIIDANGPNNYTFRTINALNAGDRIKFDVLKIAPTENLHFYLCRLECRQAREIAHYKGSDFGEINEVEFTAPKTGSYYFWLRDSEKEGEESAIPVVGESFDPNRMIEEIDFKSGSILIVHPNVTSQL
;
A
#
# COMPACT_ATOMS: atom_id res chain seq x y z
N MET A 1 -22.44 28.89 -47.45
CA MET A 1 -22.74 27.77 -46.52
C MET A 1 -21.82 27.88 -45.32
N LYS A 2 -22.36 28.17 -44.13
CA LYS A 2 -21.60 28.22 -42.88
C LYS A 2 -21.51 26.80 -42.32
N LEU A 3 -20.30 26.23 -42.29
CA LEU A 3 -20.05 24.93 -41.67
C LEU A 3 -19.59 25.19 -40.23
N THR A 4 -20.52 25.10 -39.28
CA THR A 4 -20.21 25.24 -37.85
C THR A 4 -19.70 23.90 -37.35
N LEU A 5 -18.40 23.78 -37.10
CA LEU A 5 -17.79 22.60 -36.50
C LEU A 5 -18.02 22.65 -34.97
N LEU A 6 -18.94 21.83 -34.48
CA LEU A 6 -19.20 21.66 -33.04
C LEU A 6 -18.16 20.68 -32.47
N VAL A 7 -17.11 21.20 -31.82
CA VAL A 7 -16.15 20.36 -31.09
C VAL A 7 -16.76 19.99 -29.75
N LEU A 8 -17.32 18.79 -29.67
CA LEU A 8 -17.81 18.18 -28.43
C LEU A 8 -16.60 17.67 -27.63
N VAL A 9 -16.09 18.48 -26.70
CA VAL A 9 -15.08 18.05 -25.73
C VAL A 9 -15.77 17.20 -24.68
N VAL A 10 -15.79 15.89 -24.90
CA VAL A 10 -16.21 14.91 -23.88
C VAL A 10 -15.07 14.78 -22.87
N LEU A 11 -15.14 15.56 -21.79
CA LEU A 11 -14.33 15.34 -20.59
C LEU A 11 -14.80 14.03 -19.96
N LEU A 12 -14.18 12.92 -20.34
CA LEU A 12 -14.23 11.66 -19.60
C LEU A 12 -13.54 11.90 -18.25
N VAL A 13 -14.32 12.39 -17.28
CA VAL A 13 -13.92 12.37 -15.88
C VAL A 13 -13.95 10.90 -15.47
N GLY A 14 -12.84 10.20 -15.70
CA GLY A 14 -12.63 8.88 -15.16
C GLY A 14 -12.65 9.00 -13.64
N CYS A 15 -13.78 8.69 -13.03
CA CYS A 15 -13.85 8.38 -11.61
C CYS A 15 -12.99 7.14 -11.40
N THR A 16 -11.68 7.33 -11.19
CA THR A 16 -10.86 6.31 -10.55
C THR A 16 -11.42 6.17 -9.15
N SER A 17 -12.28 5.19 -8.95
CA SER A 17 -12.77 4.79 -7.63
C SER A 17 -11.54 4.42 -6.81
N ALA A 18 -11.06 5.37 -6.01
CA ALA A 18 -10.01 5.11 -5.05
C ALA A 18 -10.49 3.94 -4.18
N GLY A 19 -9.74 2.82 -4.20
CA GLY A 19 -10.11 1.62 -3.46
C GLY A 19 -10.33 1.98 -2.00
N ILE A 20 -11.55 1.77 -1.52
CA ILE A 20 -11.88 1.83 -0.09
C ILE A 20 -11.91 0.39 0.39
N ILE A 21 -11.32 0.18 1.56
CA ILE A 21 -11.24 -1.12 2.21
C ILE A 21 -11.91 -1.07 3.58
N ASP A 22 -12.35 -2.21 4.08
CA ASP A 22 -12.62 -2.36 5.49
C ASP A 22 -11.29 -2.55 6.24
N ALA A 23 -11.00 -1.68 7.20
CA ALA A 23 -9.80 -1.72 8.03
C ALA A 23 -10.09 -2.29 9.45
N ASN A 24 -11.26 -2.92 9.63
CA ASN A 24 -11.69 -3.48 10.91
C ASN A 24 -10.78 -4.62 11.37
N GLY A 25 -9.90 -4.28 12.34
CA GLY A 25 -9.23 -5.21 13.22
C GLY A 25 -8.04 -5.97 12.60
N PRO A 26 -7.28 -6.70 13.44
CA PRO A 26 -6.23 -7.59 12.96
C PRO A 26 -6.88 -8.70 12.14
N ASN A 27 -6.64 -8.68 10.84
CA ASN A 27 -6.95 -9.76 9.93
C ASN A 27 -5.64 -10.31 9.37
N ASN A 28 -5.70 -11.49 8.78
CA ASN A 28 -4.53 -12.15 8.20
C ASN A 28 -4.15 -11.58 6.82
N TYR A 29 -4.43 -10.31 6.54
CA TYR A 29 -4.13 -9.67 5.26
C TYR A 29 -3.44 -8.32 5.43
N THR A 30 -3.83 -7.57 6.47
CA THR A 30 -3.47 -6.17 6.64
C THR A 30 -2.50 -5.98 7.79
N PHE A 31 -1.42 -5.27 7.52
CA PHE A 31 -0.47 -4.82 8.53
C PHE A 31 -0.69 -3.37 8.85
N ARG A 32 -0.44 -3.01 10.11
CA ARG A 32 -0.60 -1.65 10.61
C ARG A 32 0.70 -1.20 11.23
N THR A 33 1.06 0.05 11.00
CA THR A 33 2.13 0.69 11.76
C THR A 33 1.82 0.65 13.26
N ILE A 34 2.79 0.26 14.09
CA ILE A 34 2.65 0.19 15.56
C ILE A 34 2.09 1.52 16.12
N ASN A 35 2.66 2.63 15.63
CA ASN A 35 2.24 3.98 15.98
C ASN A 35 1.62 4.68 14.76
N ALA A 36 0.75 5.67 15.02
CA ALA A 36 0.35 6.61 13.98
C ALA A 36 1.59 7.38 13.48
N LEU A 37 1.69 7.56 12.17
CA LEU A 37 2.76 8.34 11.56
C LEU A 37 2.38 9.81 11.55
N ASN A 38 3.36 10.69 11.69
CA ASN A 38 3.23 12.11 11.39
C ASN A 38 3.41 12.36 9.89
N ALA A 39 2.89 13.48 9.40
CA ALA A 39 3.20 13.93 8.05
C ALA A 39 4.73 14.12 7.90
N GLY A 40 5.33 13.48 6.89
CA GLY A 40 6.76 13.50 6.62
C GLY A 40 7.55 12.30 7.18
N ASP A 41 6.97 11.52 8.10
CA ASP A 41 7.59 10.29 8.57
C ASP A 41 7.73 9.30 7.40
N ARG A 42 8.81 8.51 7.41
CA ARG A 42 9.10 7.52 6.38
C ARG A 42 9.04 6.11 6.92
N ILE A 43 8.53 5.20 6.10
CA ILE A 43 8.63 3.76 6.30
C ILE A 43 9.42 3.21 5.12
N LYS A 44 10.39 2.37 5.43
CA LYS A 44 11.13 1.62 4.43
C LYS A 44 10.70 0.16 4.47
N PHE A 45 10.55 -0.43 3.29
CA PHE A 45 10.28 -1.84 3.08
C PHE A 45 11.45 -2.42 2.32
N ASP A 46 12.19 -3.36 2.91
CA ASP A 46 13.09 -4.19 2.11
C ASP A 46 12.28 -5.37 1.56
N VAL A 47 12.29 -5.53 0.25
CA VAL A 47 11.54 -6.57 -0.46
C VAL A 47 12.49 -7.71 -0.79
N LEU A 48 12.46 -8.75 0.03
CA LEU A 48 13.32 -9.92 -0.17
C LEU A 48 12.81 -10.78 -1.32
N LYS A 49 11.48 -10.86 -1.48
CA LYS A 49 10.82 -11.58 -2.56
C LYS A 49 9.42 -11.05 -2.79
N ILE A 50 9.07 -10.79 -4.04
CA ILE A 50 7.71 -10.45 -4.47
C ILE A 50 7.47 -11.02 -5.87
N ALA A 51 6.27 -11.52 -6.15
CA ALA A 51 5.98 -11.98 -7.50
C ALA A 51 5.67 -10.78 -8.43
N PRO A 52 6.05 -10.82 -9.73
CA PRO A 52 5.83 -9.69 -10.64
C PRO A 52 4.36 -9.26 -10.81
N THR A 53 3.43 -10.15 -10.51
CA THR A 53 1.98 -9.95 -10.62
C THR A 53 1.35 -9.34 -9.37
N GLU A 54 2.10 -9.25 -8.27
CA GLU A 54 1.62 -8.74 -6.99
C GLU A 54 1.89 -7.25 -6.86
N ASN A 55 1.06 -6.55 -6.10
CA ASN A 55 1.23 -5.12 -5.81
C ASN A 55 1.23 -4.90 -4.31
N LEU A 56 2.14 -4.05 -3.82
CA LEU A 56 2.12 -3.55 -2.45
C LEU A 56 1.26 -2.30 -2.38
N HIS A 57 0.20 -2.33 -1.58
CA HIS A 57 -0.75 -1.22 -1.44
C HIS A 57 -0.66 -0.55 -0.08
N PHE A 58 -0.82 0.77 -0.07
CA PHE A 58 -0.83 1.62 1.12
C PHE A 58 -2.16 2.33 1.28
N TYR A 59 -2.74 2.19 2.46
CA TYR A 59 -4.01 2.77 2.82
C TYR A 59 -3.86 3.68 4.03
N LEU A 60 -4.50 4.85 3.98
CA LEU A 60 -4.60 5.77 5.10
C LEU A 60 -5.98 5.67 5.74
N CYS A 61 -6.00 5.37 7.03
CA CYS A 61 -7.19 5.45 7.87
C CYS A 61 -7.38 6.88 8.38
N ARG A 62 -8.62 7.39 8.32
CA ARG A 62 -9.04 8.57 9.10
C ARG A 62 -9.98 8.14 10.23
N LEU A 63 -10.33 9.07 11.14
CA LEU A 63 -11.12 8.87 12.36
C LEU A 63 -12.05 7.64 12.37
N GLU A 64 -12.02 6.89 13.48
CA GLU A 64 -12.75 5.63 13.75
C GLU A 64 -12.34 4.40 12.93
N CYS A 65 -11.53 4.56 11.89
CA CYS A 65 -10.86 3.48 11.14
C CYS A 65 -11.74 2.31 10.67
N ARG A 66 -13.00 2.58 10.33
CA ARG A 66 -13.88 1.59 9.68
C ARG A 66 -13.59 1.46 8.18
N GLN A 67 -12.99 2.49 7.58
CA GLN A 67 -12.67 2.52 6.17
C GLN A 67 -11.31 3.20 5.99
N ALA A 68 -10.46 2.61 5.15
CA ALA A 68 -9.22 3.24 4.73
C ALA A 68 -9.22 3.46 3.22
N ARG A 69 -8.54 4.52 2.79
CA ARG A 69 -8.44 4.91 1.39
C ARG A 69 -7.05 4.62 0.87
N GLU A 70 -6.96 4.01 -0.30
CA GLU A 70 -5.67 3.82 -0.97
C GLU A 70 -5.04 5.18 -1.30
N ILE A 71 -3.76 5.30 -1.01
CA ILE A 71 -2.97 6.52 -1.24
C ILE A 71 -1.71 6.26 -2.07
N ALA A 72 -1.23 5.02 -2.11
CA ALA A 72 -0.11 4.61 -2.94
C ALA A 72 -0.18 3.09 -3.20
N HIS A 73 0.40 2.65 -4.30
CA HIS A 73 0.74 1.26 -4.51
C HIS A 73 2.01 1.15 -5.36
N TYR A 74 2.70 0.02 -5.25
CA TYR A 74 3.93 -0.29 -5.96
C TYR A 74 3.78 -1.65 -6.63
N LYS A 75 4.21 -1.77 -7.89
CA LYS A 75 4.02 -3.00 -8.67
C LYS A 75 5.16 -3.97 -8.50
N GLY A 76 4.84 -5.24 -8.33
CA GLY A 76 5.75 -6.38 -8.19
C GLY A 76 6.80 -6.44 -9.27
N SER A 77 6.41 -6.10 -10.50
CA SER A 77 7.28 -5.99 -11.67
C SER A 77 8.45 -5.02 -11.48
N ASP A 78 8.31 -4.03 -10.61
CA ASP A 78 9.28 -2.93 -10.45
C ASP A 78 10.35 -3.26 -9.40
N PHE A 79 10.14 -4.30 -8.58
CA PHE A 79 11.05 -4.68 -7.49
C PHE A 79 12.25 -5.51 -7.94
N GLY A 80 12.30 -5.95 -9.19
CA GLY A 80 13.46 -6.70 -9.73
C GLY A 80 14.76 -5.88 -9.75
N GLU A 81 14.67 -4.55 -9.90
CA GLU A 81 15.82 -3.63 -9.84
C GLU A 81 15.92 -2.88 -8.50
N ILE A 82 14.83 -2.86 -7.72
CA ILE A 82 14.68 -2.10 -6.49
C ILE A 82 14.28 -3.05 -5.36
N ASN A 83 15.24 -3.37 -4.48
CA ASN A 83 14.99 -4.18 -3.27
C ASN A 83 14.34 -3.37 -2.14
N GLU A 84 14.06 -2.08 -2.36
CA GLU A 84 13.67 -1.14 -1.29
C GLU A 84 12.55 -0.22 -1.74
N VAL A 85 11.43 -0.21 -1.02
CA VAL A 85 10.37 0.78 -1.21
C VAL A 85 10.31 1.71 -0.01
N GLU A 86 10.41 3.00 -0.27
CA GLU A 86 10.14 4.04 0.72
C GLU A 86 8.75 4.63 0.52
N PHE A 87 8.00 4.68 1.62
CA PHE A 87 6.74 5.38 1.73
C PHE A 87 6.90 6.57 2.67
N THR A 88 6.60 7.78 2.18
CA THR A 88 6.55 9.00 3.01
C THR A 88 5.11 9.33 3.33
N ALA A 89 4.77 9.43 4.62
CA ALA A 89 3.43 9.74 5.09
C ALA A 89 3.00 11.15 4.65
N PRO A 90 2.00 11.31 3.76
CA PRO A 90 1.58 12.63 3.31
C PRO A 90 0.80 13.41 4.37
N LYS A 91 0.23 12.70 5.37
CA LYS A 91 -0.61 13.27 6.44
C LYS A 91 -0.43 12.49 7.74
N THR A 92 -0.74 13.09 8.88
CA THR A 92 -0.76 12.37 10.16
C THR A 92 -1.92 11.37 10.22
N GLY A 93 -1.66 10.13 10.64
CA GLY A 93 -2.69 9.10 10.81
C GLY A 93 -2.17 7.68 10.96
N SER A 94 -3.10 6.72 11.10
CA SER A 94 -2.79 5.28 11.08
C SER A 94 -2.75 4.78 9.64
N TYR A 95 -1.68 4.05 9.31
CA TYR A 95 -1.46 3.50 7.99
C TYR A 95 -1.54 1.99 8.01
N TYR A 96 -2.12 1.45 6.94
CA TYR A 96 -2.25 0.02 6.71
C TYR A 96 -1.64 -0.33 5.36
N PHE A 97 -1.06 -1.50 5.25
CA PHE A 97 -0.51 -2.00 4.00
C PHE A 97 -0.71 -3.51 3.86
N TRP A 98 -0.67 -3.98 2.62
CA TRP A 98 -0.73 -5.40 2.26
C TRP A 98 -0.32 -5.66 0.81
N LEU A 99 -0.16 -6.94 0.47
CA LEU A 99 0.01 -7.39 -0.91
C LEU A 99 -1.33 -7.80 -1.55
N ARG A 100 -1.53 -7.43 -2.81
CA ARG A 100 -2.63 -7.93 -3.66
C ARG A 100 -2.09 -8.57 -4.93
N ASP A 101 -2.79 -9.57 -5.44
CA ASP A 101 -2.59 -10.07 -6.79
C ASP A 101 -3.35 -9.19 -7.80
N SER A 102 -2.64 -8.60 -8.77
CA SER A 102 -3.23 -7.70 -9.75
C SER A 102 -3.94 -8.41 -10.90
N GLU A 103 -3.65 -9.70 -11.11
CA GLU A 103 -4.28 -10.50 -12.16
C GLU A 103 -5.70 -10.98 -11.78
N LYS A 104 -6.07 -10.85 -10.51
CA LYS A 104 -7.41 -11.17 -9.98
C LYS A 104 -8.27 -9.91 -9.89
N GLU A 105 -8.72 -9.42 -11.05
CA GLU A 105 -9.74 -8.36 -11.07
C GLU A 105 -11.07 -8.87 -10.50
N GLY A 106 -11.71 -8.08 -9.63
CA GLY A 106 -13.12 -8.25 -9.27
C GLY A 106 -13.42 -8.64 -7.82
N GLU A 107 -12.44 -9.04 -7.01
CA GLU A 107 -12.63 -9.27 -5.56
C GLU A 107 -11.41 -8.81 -4.75
N GLU A 108 -11.57 -8.71 -3.43
CA GLU A 108 -10.53 -8.45 -2.44
C GLU A 108 -9.41 -9.50 -2.51
N SER A 109 -8.55 -9.41 -3.52
CA SER A 109 -7.44 -10.33 -3.72
C SER A 109 -6.24 -9.98 -2.81
N ALA A 110 -6.50 -9.70 -1.54
CA ALA A 110 -5.44 -9.55 -0.56
C ALA A 110 -4.79 -10.92 -0.32
N ILE A 111 -3.45 -10.94 -0.29
CA ILE A 111 -2.69 -12.17 -0.10
C ILE A 111 -2.58 -12.44 1.40
N PRO A 112 -2.97 -13.63 1.89
CA PRO A 112 -2.89 -13.92 3.31
C PRO A 112 -1.46 -13.89 3.84
N VAL A 113 -1.32 -13.40 5.07
CA VAL A 113 -0.16 -13.52 5.94
C VAL A 113 -0.11 -14.92 6.52
N VAL A 114 1.05 -15.53 6.50
CA VAL A 114 1.30 -16.87 7.07
C VAL A 114 2.40 -16.88 8.14
N GLY A 115 3.18 -15.80 8.24
CA GLY A 115 4.20 -15.61 9.26
C GLY A 115 4.43 -14.12 9.55
N GLU A 116 4.65 -13.80 10.81
CA GLU A 116 5.01 -12.46 11.29
C GLU A 116 6.03 -12.62 12.42
N SER A 117 7.12 -11.86 12.36
CA SER A 117 8.08 -11.78 13.46
C SER A 117 8.50 -10.33 13.70
N PHE A 118 8.69 -9.97 14.97
CA PHE A 118 9.03 -8.62 15.38
C PHE A 118 10.31 -8.61 16.22
N ASP A 119 11.30 -7.83 15.80
CA ASP A 119 12.48 -7.51 16.61
C ASP A 119 12.29 -6.14 17.28
N PRO A 120 11.95 -6.10 18.58
CA PRO A 120 11.70 -4.85 19.29
C PRO A 120 12.97 -3.98 19.46
N ASN A 121 14.16 -4.57 19.36
CA ASN A 121 15.41 -3.82 19.53
C ASN A 121 15.76 -3.01 18.29
N ARG A 122 15.35 -3.50 17.11
CA ARG A 122 15.58 -2.85 15.81
C ARG A 122 14.32 -2.20 15.26
N MET A 123 13.19 -2.43 15.93
CA MET A 123 11.85 -2.10 15.45
C MET A 123 11.55 -2.70 14.07
N ILE A 124 12.04 -3.90 13.75
CA ILE A 124 11.86 -4.51 12.43
C ILE A 124 10.76 -5.55 12.49
N GLU A 125 9.85 -5.51 11.51
CA GLU A 125 8.83 -6.55 11.30
C GLU A 125 9.12 -7.32 10.01
N GLU A 126 9.27 -8.64 10.11
CA GLU A 126 9.34 -9.54 8.95
C GLU A 126 7.97 -10.17 8.71
N ILE A 127 7.55 -10.14 7.46
CA ILE A 127 6.21 -10.55 7.03
C ILE A 127 6.32 -11.57 5.91
N ASP A 128 5.78 -12.77 6.16
CA ASP A 128 5.64 -13.84 5.19
C ASP A 128 4.22 -13.93 4.64
N PHE A 129 4.10 -13.91 3.31
CA PHE A 129 2.83 -14.07 2.62
C PHE A 129 2.65 -15.49 2.08
N LYS A 130 1.41 -15.94 1.96
CA LYS A 130 1.04 -17.27 1.44
C LYS A 130 1.57 -17.54 0.02
N SER A 131 1.77 -16.48 -0.77
CA SER A 131 2.38 -16.59 -2.10
C SER A 131 3.88 -16.89 -2.06
N GLY A 132 4.51 -16.80 -0.89
CA GLY A 132 5.95 -16.94 -0.69
C GLY A 132 6.71 -15.64 -0.89
N SER A 133 6.02 -14.50 -0.94
CA SER A 133 6.59 -13.15 -0.88
C SER A 133 6.94 -12.77 0.56
N ILE A 134 8.00 -11.99 0.72
CA ILE A 134 8.59 -11.66 2.02
C ILE A 134 8.96 -10.17 2.04
N LEU A 135 8.46 -9.45 3.04
CA LEU A 135 8.73 -8.02 3.27
C LEU A 135 9.36 -7.82 4.65
N ILE A 136 10.38 -6.96 4.72
CA ILE A 136 10.96 -6.46 5.96
C ILE A 136 10.56 -5.00 6.12
N VAL A 137 9.85 -4.69 7.20
CA VAL A 137 9.33 -3.35 7.47
C VAL A 137 10.21 -2.67 8.50
N HIS A 138 10.63 -1.45 8.17
CA HIS A 138 11.36 -0.54 9.05
C HIS A 138 10.43 0.66 9.34
N PRO A 139 9.60 0.59 10.39
CA PRO A 139 8.77 1.69 10.83
C PRO A 139 9.65 2.82 11.36
N ASN A 140 9.39 4.03 10.87
CA ASN A 140 10.01 5.27 11.35
C ASN A 140 11.50 5.40 11.03
N VAL A 141 11.84 5.42 9.75
CA VAL A 141 13.14 5.90 9.29
C VAL A 141 13.12 7.44 9.37
N THR A 142 13.41 7.98 10.55
CA THR A 142 13.62 9.43 10.69
C THR A 142 14.85 9.77 9.86
N SER A 143 14.70 10.61 8.82
CA SER A 143 15.86 11.08 8.07
C SER A 143 16.81 11.74 9.06
N GLN A 144 17.93 11.10 9.36
CA GLN A 144 19.05 11.82 9.91
C GLN A 144 19.45 12.81 8.82
N LEU A 145 19.29 14.10 9.16
CA LEU A 145 19.49 15.29 8.34
C LEU A 145 20.78 15.23 7.50
#